data_AF-A0A0S2SEP6-F1
#
_entry.id   AF-A0A0S2SEP6-F1
#
_cell.length_a   1.000
_cell.length_b   1.000
_cell.length_c   1.000
_cell.angle_alpha   90.00
_cell.angle_beta   90.00
_cell.angle_gamma   90.00
#
_symmetry.space_group_name_H-M   'P 1'
#
loop_
_entity.id
_entity.type
_entity.pdbx_description
1 polymer ?
#
loop_
_entity_poly.entity_id
_entity_poly.type
_entity_poly.pdbx_seq_one_letter_code
_entity_poly.pdbx_strand_id
1 'polypeptide(L)'
;MVYTIFFFGLAMLVSLNQGKLMDAIGKYLTPVLIVLLLALAAGVMIAPQGSMPDASGDYVNSPFIKGMLEGYNTMDTLASLMFGALIVDLLRQKGITDYRSQFKYLVIAGSISAIGLSVVYVSLFQLGNTAFGVVSEASNGGAIVSAYVLSLFGKPGLFILAGIITLACFTTAVGLISACADFFHNLTGMAYRKLVLILGVICAIVANVGLSQLISLSIPVLVAIYPVAVALVLVTFLKERFARPALTYRLVLTIAFLFGCLDGLGAAGLKMDAFSFLPLFDKGLAWLMPTLLACVAGMLLRRDDEVAAEAA
;
A
#
# COMPACT_ATOMS: atom_id res chain seq x y z
N MET A 1 2.53 -20.23 15.36
CA MET A 1 2.86 -19.79 16.73
C MET A 1 4.36 -19.73 17.01
N VAL A 2 5.12 -20.85 17.03
CA VAL A 2 6.59 -20.80 17.29
C VAL A 2 7.33 -19.92 16.26
N TYR A 3 7.05 -20.12 14.98
CA TYR A 3 7.58 -19.26 13.91
C TYR A 3 7.22 -17.78 14.13
N THR A 4 5.95 -17.48 14.43
CA THR A 4 5.46 -16.11 14.66
C THR A 4 6.18 -15.42 15.81
N ILE A 5 6.41 -16.13 16.92
CA ILE A 5 7.12 -15.60 18.09
C ILE A 5 8.58 -15.30 17.73
N PHE A 6 9.25 -16.23 17.04
CA PHE A 6 10.64 -16.02 16.62
C PHE A 6 10.76 -14.87 15.61
N PHE A 7 9.89 -14.85 14.60
CA PHE A 7 9.87 -13.85 13.54
C PHE A 7 9.64 -12.44 14.09
N PHE A 8 8.58 -12.23 14.88
CA PHE A 8 8.31 -10.91 15.47
C PHE A 8 9.27 -10.56 16.60
N GLY A 9 9.78 -11.55 17.34
CA GLY A 9 10.86 -11.35 18.31
C GLY A 9 12.10 -10.76 17.66
N LEU A 10 12.56 -11.36 16.56
CA LEU A 10 13.68 -10.85 15.78
C LEU A 10 13.35 -9.49 15.16
N ALA A 11 12.13 -9.31 14.63
CA ALA A 11 11.73 -8.07 14.00
C ALA A 11 11.73 -6.91 15.01
N MET A 12 11.24 -7.12 16.23
CA MET A 12 11.29 -6.13 17.31
C MET A 12 12.72 -5.81 17.73
N LEU A 13 13.57 -6.82 17.94
CA LEU A 13 14.99 -6.61 18.30
C LEU A 13 15.71 -5.74 17.27
N VAL A 14 15.41 -5.98 16.00
CA VAL A 14 16.01 -5.25 14.89
C VAL A 14 15.40 -3.84 14.76
N SER A 15 14.09 -3.69 14.97
CA SER A 15 13.38 -2.39 14.94
C SER A 15 13.88 -1.40 16.02
N LEU A 16 14.47 -1.90 17.11
CA LEU A 16 15.06 -1.08 18.16
C LEU A 16 16.36 -0.37 17.71
N ASN A 17 17.01 -0.84 16.64
CA ASN A 17 18.27 -0.30 16.11
C ASN A 17 18.10 0.25 14.68
N GLN A 18 17.25 1.27 14.52
CA GLN A 18 16.81 1.84 13.24
C GLN A 18 17.92 2.16 12.21
N GLY A 19 19.06 2.73 12.64
CA GLY A 19 20.05 3.29 11.70
C GLY A 19 20.82 2.24 10.86
N LYS A 20 21.21 1.11 11.46
CA LYS A 20 22.02 0.08 10.77
C LYS A 20 21.17 -0.83 9.86
N LEU A 21 19.87 -0.81 10.09
CA LEU A 21 18.90 -1.72 9.49
C LEU A 21 18.56 -1.34 8.04
N MET A 22 18.28 -0.07 7.78
CA MET A 22 17.93 0.41 6.44
C MET A 22 19.09 0.15 5.46
N ASP A 23 20.32 0.36 5.93
CA ASP A 23 21.54 0.08 5.18
C ASP A 23 21.71 -1.43 4.91
N ALA A 24 21.38 -2.31 5.86
CA ALA A 24 21.47 -3.77 5.67
C ALA A 24 20.37 -4.33 4.74
N ILE A 25 19.13 -3.86 4.90
CA ILE A 25 17.97 -4.26 4.08
C ILE A 25 18.20 -3.86 2.63
N GLY A 26 18.57 -2.60 2.39
CA GLY A 26 18.80 -2.07 1.05
C GLY A 26 20.00 -2.71 0.35
N LYS A 27 21.10 -2.97 1.09
CA LYS A 27 22.36 -3.45 0.51
C LYS A 27 22.37 -4.96 0.22
N TYR A 28 21.73 -5.77 1.05
CA TYR A 28 21.83 -7.24 0.94
C TYR A 28 20.49 -7.93 0.69
N LEU A 29 19.43 -7.57 1.43
CA LEU A 29 18.17 -8.33 1.37
C LEU A 29 17.36 -8.01 0.11
N THR A 30 17.26 -6.71 -0.22
CA THR A 30 16.50 -6.23 -1.38
C THR A 30 17.02 -6.78 -2.72
N PRO A 31 18.33 -6.73 -3.03
CA PRO A 31 18.84 -7.27 -4.30
C PRO A 31 18.66 -8.79 -4.39
N VAL A 32 18.85 -9.54 -3.31
CA VAL A 32 18.61 -10.99 -3.29
C VAL A 32 17.14 -11.30 -3.58
N LEU A 33 16.22 -10.57 -2.96
CA LEU A 33 14.78 -10.73 -3.17
C LEU A 33 14.40 -10.41 -4.62
N ILE A 34 14.93 -9.33 -5.20
CA ILE A 34 14.67 -8.95 -6.60
C ILE A 34 15.17 -10.04 -7.55
N VAL A 35 16.39 -10.54 -7.38
CA VAL A 35 16.94 -11.60 -8.25
C VAL A 35 16.06 -12.84 -8.20
N LEU A 36 15.59 -13.23 -7.02
CA LEU A 36 14.74 -14.40 -6.85
C LEU A 36 13.34 -14.19 -7.45
N LEU A 37 12.74 -13.00 -7.29
CA LEU A 37 11.47 -12.66 -7.93
C LEU A 37 11.60 -12.58 -9.46
N LEU A 38 12.72 -12.10 -9.99
CA LEU A 38 13.00 -12.11 -11.42
C LEU A 38 13.17 -13.53 -11.96
N ALA A 39 13.79 -14.44 -11.19
CA ALA A 39 13.88 -15.85 -11.56
C ALA A 39 12.49 -16.51 -11.60
N LEU A 40 11.63 -16.22 -10.62
CA LEU A 40 10.23 -16.65 -10.62
C LEU A 40 9.47 -16.09 -11.83
N ALA A 41 9.61 -14.79 -12.09
CA ALA A 41 8.99 -14.09 -13.20
C ALA A 41 9.38 -14.70 -14.56
N ALA A 42 10.67 -14.94 -14.77
CA ALA A 42 11.18 -15.60 -15.96
C ALA A 42 10.60 -17.01 -16.11
N GLY A 43 10.53 -17.77 -15.01
CA GLY A 43 9.93 -19.11 -15.03
C GLY A 43 8.46 -19.11 -15.45
N VAL A 44 7.66 -18.16 -14.94
CA VAL A 44 6.25 -18.00 -15.31
C VAL A 44 6.09 -17.62 -16.79
N MET A 45 6.94 -16.72 -17.30
CA MET A 45 6.88 -16.25 -18.69
C MET A 45 7.31 -17.32 -19.71
N ILE A 46 8.32 -18.13 -19.37
CA ILE A 46 8.88 -19.13 -20.29
C ILE A 46 8.08 -20.43 -20.28
N ALA A 47 7.56 -20.85 -19.12
CA ALA A 47 6.88 -22.13 -18.94
C ALA A 47 5.58 -21.99 -18.13
N PRO A 48 4.52 -21.40 -18.71
CA PRO A 48 3.22 -21.33 -18.06
C PRO A 48 2.68 -22.74 -17.79
N GLN A 49 2.28 -23.00 -16.54
CA GLN A 49 1.93 -24.36 -16.08
C GLN A 49 0.45 -24.71 -16.30
N GLY A 50 -0.41 -23.71 -16.41
CA GLY A 50 -1.85 -23.89 -16.58
C GLY A 50 -2.38 -23.20 -17.84
N SER A 51 -3.71 -23.17 -17.94
CA SER A 51 -4.42 -22.47 -19.01
C SER A 51 -4.80 -21.05 -18.59
N MET A 52 -5.03 -20.19 -19.58
CA MET A 52 -5.52 -18.82 -19.37
C MET A 52 -7.03 -18.83 -19.65
N PRO A 53 -7.89 -18.74 -18.63
CA PRO A 53 -9.33 -18.67 -18.83
C PRO A 53 -9.73 -17.29 -19.39
N ASP A 54 -10.94 -17.22 -19.95
CA ASP A 54 -11.54 -15.94 -20.32
C ASP A 54 -11.76 -15.05 -19.08
N ALA A 55 -11.71 -13.73 -19.29
CA ALA A 55 -11.97 -12.76 -18.24
C ALA A 55 -13.38 -12.98 -17.63
N SER A 56 -13.49 -12.86 -16.31
CA SER A 56 -14.73 -13.09 -15.58
C SER A 56 -15.07 -11.92 -14.63
N GLY A 57 -16.37 -11.77 -14.35
CA GLY A 57 -16.88 -10.75 -13.42
C GLY A 57 -16.54 -9.31 -13.83
N ASP A 58 -16.13 -8.50 -12.86
CA ASP A 58 -15.82 -7.07 -13.04
C ASP A 58 -14.66 -6.79 -13.99
N TYR A 59 -13.80 -7.79 -14.22
CA TYR A 59 -12.70 -7.67 -15.18
C TYR A 59 -13.19 -7.60 -16.64
N VAL A 60 -14.42 -8.03 -16.93
CA VAL A 60 -15.03 -7.89 -18.27
C VAL A 60 -15.53 -6.46 -18.49
N ASN A 61 -16.26 -5.91 -17.51
CA ASN A 61 -16.97 -4.64 -17.65
C ASN A 61 -16.11 -3.42 -17.30
N SER A 62 -15.16 -3.58 -16.37
CA SER A 62 -14.30 -2.48 -15.92
C SER A 62 -12.95 -2.97 -15.37
N PRO A 63 -12.08 -3.50 -16.23
CA PRO A 63 -10.78 -4.05 -15.82
C PRO A 63 -9.89 -3.01 -15.12
N PHE A 64 -9.92 -1.76 -15.59
CA PHE A 64 -9.12 -0.68 -15.00
C PHE A 64 -9.54 -0.34 -13.56
N ILE A 65 -10.84 -0.20 -13.32
CA ILE A 65 -11.38 0.13 -11.99
C ILE A 65 -11.12 -1.03 -11.04
N LYS A 66 -11.39 -2.27 -11.48
CA LYS A 66 -11.14 -3.45 -10.66
C LYS A 66 -9.66 -3.59 -10.30
N GLY A 67 -8.75 -3.42 -11.27
CA GLY A 67 -7.31 -3.42 -11.01
C GLY A 67 -6.86 -2.34 -10.04
N MET A 68 -7.42 -1.12 -10.13
CA MET A 68 -7.12 -0.03 -9.20
C MET A 68 -7.57 -0.37 -7.76
N LEU A 69 -8.76 -0.96 -7.59
CA LEU A 69 -9.27 -1.37 -6.28
C LEU A 69 -8.46 -2.52 -5.68
N GLU A 70 -8.07 -3.51 -6.49
CA GLU A 70 -7.15 -4.55 -6.02
C GLU A 70 -5.79 -3.99 -5.62
N GLY A 71 -5.37 -2.89 -6.27
CA GLY A 71 -4.19 -2.12 -5.86
C GLY A 71 -4.27 -1.56 -4.44
N TYR A 72 -5.46 -1.38 -3.85
CA TYR A 72 -5.57 -0.94 -2.45
C TYR A 72 -5.02 -1.99 -1.49
N ASN A 73 -5.14 -3.28 -1.85
CA ASN A 73 -4.64 -4.38 -1.04
C ASN A 73 -3.11 -4.40 -0.92
N THR A 74 -2.37 -3.70 -1.80
CA THR A 74 -0.91 -3.64 -1.71
C THR A 74 -0.41 -2.72 -0.60
N MET A 75 -1.26 -1.78 -0.13
CA MET A 75 -0.92 -0.82 0.93
C MET A 75 0.24 0.14 0.60
N ASP A 76 0.79 0.12 -0.63
CA ASP A 76 1.97 0.89 -1.03
C ASP A 76 1.76 2.41 -0.89
N THR A 77 0.56 2.89 -1.22
CA THR A 77 0.21 4.31 -1.10
C THR A 77 0.24 4.78 0.36
N LEU A 78 -0.36 4.03 1.28
CA LEU A 78 -0.37 4.36 2.70
C LEU A 78 1.04 4.29 3.30
N ALA A 79 1.80 3.25 2.93
CA ALA A 79 3.19 3.10 3.31
C ALA A 79 4.03 4.31 2.86
N SER A 80 3.84 4.79 1.63
CA SER A 80 4.59 5.95 1.10
C SER A 80 4.37 7.23 1.91
N LEU A 81 3.15 7.45 2.44
CA LEU A 81 2.84 8.61 3.28
C LEU A 81 3.54 8.53 4.64
N MET A 82 3.68 7.33 5.21
CA MET A 82 4.37 7.11 6.49
C MET A 82 5.89 7.13 6.35
N PHE A 83 6.44 6.51 5.30
CA PHE A 83 7.87 6.44 5.06
C PHE A 83 8.45 7.68 4.39
N GLY A 84 7.63 8.55 3.80
CA GLY A 84 8.10 9.72 3.05
C GLY A 84 8.99 10.65 3.88
N ALA A 85 8.58 11.00 5.11
CA ALA A 85 9.36 11.85 6.00
C ALA A 85 10.70 11.19 6.38
N LEU A 86 10.68 9.90 6.72
CA LEU A 86 11.86 9.11 7.04
C LEU A 86 12.89 9.16 5.89
N ILE A 87 12.45 8.96 4.64
CA ILE A 87 13.36 8.98 3.48
C ILE A 87 13.97 10.37 3.29
N VAL A 88 13.18 11.44 3.45
CA VAL A 88 13.69 12.81 3.36
C VAL A 88 14.75 13.08 4.43
N ASP A 89 14.52 12.63 5.66
CA ASP A 89 15.48 12.81 6.76
C ASP A 89 16.76 11.98 6.56
N LEU A 90 16.69 10.79 5.96
CA LEU A 90 17.88 10.03 5.56
C LEU A 90 18.71 10.75 4.50
N LEU A 91 18.06 11.39 3.51
CA LEU A 91 18.78 12.19 2.51
C LEU A 91 19.50 13.37 3.17
N ARG A 92 18.86 14.04 4.13
CA ARG A 92 19.47 15.12 4.92
C ARG A 92 20.65 14.63 5.74
N GLN A 93 20.54 13.46 6.38
CA GLN A 93 21.65 12.84 7.13
C GLN A 93 22.83 12.46 6.24
N LYS A 94 22.59 12.15 4.96
CA LYS A 94 23.64 11.93 3.95
C LYS A 94 24.22 13.23 3.38
N GLY A 95 23.89 14.39 3.95
CA GLY A 95 24.40 15.71 3.55
C GLY A 95 23.63 16.36 2.40
N ILE A 96 22.53 15.78 1.94
CA ILE A 96 21.71 16.31 0.85
C ILE A 96 20.60 17.19 1.45
N THR A 97 20.90 18.46 1.69
CA THR A 97 19.97 19.41 2.33
C THR A 97 19.20 20.29 1.33
N ASP A 98 19.71 20.45 0.12
CA ASP A 98 19.08 21.27 -0.93
C ASP A 98 17.79 20.63 -1.47
N TYR A 99 16.72 21.44 -1.56
CA TYR A 99 15.40 20.99 -1.99
C TYR A 99 15.41 20.43 -3.42
N ARG A 100 16.07 21.10 -4.37
CA ARG A 100 16.11 20.66 -5.78
C ARG A 100 16.82 19.32 -5.89
N SER A 101 17.90 19.15 -5.13
CA SER A 101 18.66 17.90 -5.05
C SER A 101 17.82 16.78 -4.45
N GLN A 102 17.17 17.02 -3.30
CA GLN A 102 16.26 16.05 -2.67
C GLN A 102 15.15 15.62 -3.63
N PHE A 103 14.46 16.57 -4.27
CA PHE A 103 13.41 16.28 -5.23
C PHE A 103 13.92 15.42 -6.40
N LYS A 104 15.06 15.79 -7.00
CA LYS A 104 15.67 15.04 -8.10
C LYS A 104 16.01 13.61 -7.71
N TYR A 105 16.65 13.41 -6.56
CA TYR A 105 17.00 12.06 -6.08
C TYR A 105 15.77 11.22 -5.78
N LEU A 106 14.74 11.80 -5.15
CA LEU A 106 13.48 11.12 -4.85
C LEU A 106 12.74 10.71 -6.13
N VAL A 107 12.67 11.58 -7.14
CA VAL A 107 12.03 11.27 -8.42
C VAL A 107 12.76 10.15 -9.15
N ILE A 108 14.10 10.20 -9.21
CA ILE A 108 14.90 9.16 -9.86
C ILE A 108 14.72 7.83 -9.12
N ALA A 109 14.91 7.80 -7.80
CA ALA A 109 14.77 6.60 -7.00
C ALA A 109 13.34 6.03 -7.09
N GLY A 110 12.33 6.89 -6.97
CA GLY A 110 10.92 6.51 -7.10
C GLY A 110 10.59 5.94 -8.48
N SER A 111 11.12 6.52 -9.56
CA SER A 111 10.91 6.02 -10.92
C SER A 111 11.54 4.64 -11.15
N ILE A 112 12.76 4.42 -10.64
CA ILE A 112 13.45 3.13 -10.73
C ILE A 112 12.67 2.07 -9.94
N SER A 113 12.24 2.40 -8.72
CA SER A 113 11.43 1.51 -7.88
C SER A 113 10.09 1.19 -8.53
N ALA A 114 9.39 2.17 -9.10
CA ALA A 114 8.10 1.98 -9.75
C ALA A 114 8.20 1.04 -10.96
N ILE A 115 9.22 1.20 -11.81
CA ILE A 115 9.47 0.32 -12.96
C ILE A 115 9.79 -1.10 -12.49
N GLY A 116 10.71 -1.24 -11.53
CA GLY A 116 11.09 -2.55 -11.00
C GLY A 116 9.90 -3.29 -10.37
N LEU A 117 9.09 -2.60 -9.57
CA LEU A 117 7.91 -3.16 -8.94
C LEU A 117 6.82 -3.53 -9.97
N SER A 118 6.66 -2.72 -11.02
CA SER A 118 5.71 -3.01 -12.10
C SER A 118 6.04 -4.32 -12.82
N VAL A 119 7.31 -4.57 -13.12
CA VAL A 119 7.77 -5.83 -13.75
C VAL A 119 7.41 -7.04 -12.88
N VAL A 120 7.63 -6.93 -11.56
CA VAL A 120 7.29 -7.99 -10.61
C VAL A 120 5.78 -8.23 -10.57
N TYR A 121 4.96 -7.18 -10.45
CA TYR A 121 3.51 -7.33 -10.41
C TYR A 121 2.93 -7.91 -11.70
N VAL A 122 3.38 -7.48 -12.87
CA VAL A 122 2.95 -8.06 -14.15
C VAL A 122 3.24 -9.56 -14.20
N SER A 123 4.40 -9.97 -13.68
CA SER A 123 4.78 -11.38 -13.61
C SER A 123 3.91 -12.19 -12.65
N LEU A 124 3.53 -11.61 -11.51
CA LEU A 124 2.61 -12.23 -10.55
C LEU A 124 1.18 -12.28 -11.08
N PHE A 125 0.73 -11.27 -11.82
CA PHE A 125 -0.56 -11.31 -12.50
C PHE A 125 -0.59 -12.40 -13.57
N GLN A 126 0.48 -12.54 -14.35
CA GLN A 126 0.58 -13.65 -15.30
C GLN A 126 0.56 -14.99 -14.58
N LEU A 127 1.28 -15.13 -13.46
CA LEU A 127 1.27 -16.35 -12.64
C LEU A 127 -0.16 -16.70 -12.22
N GLY A 128 -0.90 -15.75 -11.66
CA GLY A 128 -2.29 -15.96 -11.25
C GLY A 128 -3.20 -16.32 -12.43
N ASN A 129 -3.00 -15.65 -13.57
CA ASN A 129 -3.77 -15.86 -14.79
C ASN A 129 -3.51 -17.23 -15.44
N THR A 130 -2.28 -17.76 -15.33
CA THR A 130 -1.91 -19.09 -15.84
C THR A 130 -1.95 -20.18 -14.77
N ALA A 131 -2.49 -19.91 -13.58
CA ALA A 131 -2.60 -20.90 -12.51
C ALA A 131 -3.83 -21.82 -12.67
N PHE A 132 -4.75 -21.51 -13.59
CA PHE A 132 -5.95 -22.30 -13.79
C PHE A 132 -5.61 -23.70 -14.31
N GLY A 133 -6.10 -24.74 -13.62
CA GLY A 133 -5.78 -26.14 -13.89
C GLY A 133 -4.56 -26.67 -13.11
N VAL A 134 -3.71 -25.80 -12.57
CA VAL A 134 -2.65 -26.17 -11.61
C VAL A 134 -3.22 -26.22 -10.19
N VAL A 135 -4.20 -25.35 -9.90
CA VAL A 135 -4.92 -25.30 -8.63
C VAL A 135 -6.43 -25.34 -8.89
N SER A 136 -7.10 -26.37 -8.39
CA SER A 136 -8.54 -26.59 -8.61
C SER A 136 -9.40 -25.59 -7.82
N GLU A 137 -9.01 -25.29 -6.58
CA GLU A 137 -9.65 -24.31 -5.69
C GLU A 137 -8.59 -23.70 -4.76
N ALA A 138 -8.06 -22.54 -5.11
CA ALA A 138 -7.14 -21.83 -4.23
C ALA A 138 -7.92 -20.91 -3.28
N SER A 139 -7.67 -21.03 -1.98
CA SER A 139 -8.36 -20.22 -0.96
C SER A 139 -7.86 -18.76 -0.88
N ASN A 140 -6.67 -18.46 -1.41
CA ASN A 140 -6.08 -17.12 -1.49
C ASN A 140 -4.85 -17.09 -2.42
N GLY A 141 -4.36 -15.88 -2.72
CA GLY A 141 -3.19 -15.66 -3.59
C GLY A 141 -1.90 -16.33 -3.11
N GLY A 142 -1.69 -16.46 -1.79
CA GLY A 142 -0.51 -17.15 -1.25
C GLY A 142 -0.50 -18.65 -1.56
N ALA A 143 -1.68 -19.28 -1.52
CA ALA A 143 -1.86 -20.67 -1.92
C ALA A 143 -1.61 -20.86 -3.43
N ILE A 144 -2.08 -19.92 -4.27
CA ILE A 144 -1.84 -19.92 -5.71
C ILE A 144 -0.34 -19.91 -6.00
N VAL A 145 0.40 -18.94 -5.45
CA VAL A 145 1.85 -18.82 -5.68
C VAL A 145 2.61 -20.07 -5.21
N SER A 146 2.28 -20.60 -4.04
CA SER A 146 2.95 -21.79 -3.50
C SER A 146 2.74 -23.03 -4.37
N ALA A 147 1.49 -23.29 -4.78
CA ALA A 147 1.18 -24.43 -5.65
C ALA A 147 1.80 -24.28 -7.04
N TYR A 148 1.79 -23.05 -7.59
CA TYR A 148 2.41 -22.77 -8.87
C TYR A 148 3.93 -23.00 -8.84
N VAL A 149 4.61 -22.53 -7.80
CA VAL A 149 6.06 -22.74 -7.62
C VAL A 149 6.37 -24.23 -7.43
N LEU A 150 5.52 -24.97 -6.71
CA LEU A 150 5.68 -26.42 -6.59
C LEU A 150 5.57 -27.13 -7.94
N SER A 151 4.64 -26.71 -8.80
CA SER A 151 4.51 -27.27 -10.15
C SER A 151 5.72 -26.94 -11.03
N LEU A 152 6.19 -25.70 -10.98
CA LEU A 152 7.23 -25.20 -11.88
C LEU A 152 8.66 -25.59 -11.45
N PHE A 153 8.98 -25.50 -10.17
CA PHE A 153 10.33 -25.69 -9.62
C PHE A 153 10.45 -26.89 -8.67
N GLY A 154 9.35 -27.59 -8.39
CA GLY A 154 9.32 -28.71 -7.46
C GLY A 154 9.54 -28.30 -6.00
N LYS A 155 9.84 -29.30 -5.16
CA LYS A 155 10.13 -29.12 -3.73
C LYS A 155 11.25 -28.12 -3.41
N PRO A 156 12.39 -28.06 -4.12
CA PRO A 156 13.43 -27.06 -3.81
C PRO A 156 12.93 -25.62 -4.02
N GLY A 157 12.06 -25.39 -5.01
CA GLY A 157 11.43 -24.09 -5.24
C GLY A 157 10.58 -23.61 -4.06
N LEU A 158 9.90 -24.51 -3.36
CA LEU A 158 9.11 -24.17 -2.16
C LEU A 158 9.99 -23.66 -1.00
N PHE A 159 11.15 -24.26 -0.78
CA PHE A 159 12.07 -23.78 0.28
C PHE A 159 12.62 -22.39 -0.06
N ILE A 160 12.94 -22.16 -1.33
CA ILE A 160 13.37 -20.86 -1.83
C ILE A 160 12.24 -19.83 -1.64
N LEU A 161 11.01 -20.17 -2.05
CA LEU A 161 9.84 -19.31 -1.89
C LEU A 161 9.56 -18.97 -0.42
N ALA A 162 9.63 -19.95 0.48
CA ALA A 162 9.47 -19.72 1.91
C ALA A 162 10.53 -18.75 2.46
N GLY A 163 11.78 -18.88 1.99
CA GLY A 163 12.86 -17.94 2.31
C GLY A 163 12.58 -16.53 1.81
N ILE A 164 12.14 -16.39 0.55
CA ILE A 164 11.77 -15.10 -0.06
C ILE A 164 10.66 -14.43 0.74
N ILE A 165 9.54 -15.13 0.96
CA ILE A 165 8.37 -14.59 1.67
C ILE A 165 8.76 -14.21 3.09
N THR A 166 9.54 -15.04 3.78
CA THR A 166 10.03 -14.74 5.14
C THR A 166 10.86 -13.45 5.15
N LEU A 167 11.84 -13.32 4.26
CA LEU A 167 12.68 -12.11 4.18
C LEU A 167 11.88 -10.88 3.77
N ALA A 168 10.98 -11.00 2.78
CA ALA A 168 10.10 -9.93 2.31
C ALA A 168 9.21 -9.40 3.45
N CYS A 169 8.53 -10.32 4.13
CA CYS A 169 7.67 -9.97 5.26
C CYS A 169 8.48 -9.41 6.42
N PHE A 170 9.69 -9.92 6.67
CA PHE A 170 10.55 -9.46 7.76
C PHE A 170 10.94 -7.99 7.57
N THR A 171 11.46 -7.64 6.38
CA THR A 171 11.86 -6.26 6.07
C THR A 171 10.68 -5.28 6.16
N THR A 172 9.50 -5.69 5.67
CA THR A 172 8.27 -4.89 5.73
C THR A 172 7.77 -4.71 7.17
N ALA A 173 7.74 -5.79 7.96
CA ALA A 173 7.31 -5.76 9.35
C ALA A 173 8.20 -4.84 10.19
N VAL A 174 9.52 -4.96 10.03
CA VAL A 174 10.48 -4.10 10.71
C VAL A 174 10.31 -2.64 10.29
N GLY A 175 10.18 -2.36 8.98
CA GLY A 175 9.94 -1.01 8.48
C GLY A 175 8.68 -0.39 9.08
N LEU A 176 7.55 -1.09 9.01
CA LEU A 176 6.27 -0.61 9.53
C LEU A 176 6.26 -0.41 11.05
N ILE A 177 6.83 -1.35 11.82
CA ILE A 177 6.95 -1.21 13.28
C ILE A 177 7.77 0.03 13.62
N SER A 178 8.91 0.23 12.96
CA SER A 178 9.76 1.40 13.18
C SER A 178 9.08 2.72 12.81
N ALA A 179 8.45 2.81 11.64
CA ALA A 179 7.79 4.05 11.21
C ALA A 179 6.56 4.38 12.06
N CYS A 180 5.73 3.37 12.40
CA CYS A 180 4.59 3.58 13.28
C CYS A 180 5.06 3.99 14.69
N ALA A 181 6.10 3.34 15.22
CA ALA A 181 6.64 3.71 16.52
C ALA A 181 7.23 5.14 16.53
N ASP A 182 7.89 5.57 15.45
CA ASP A 182 8.40 6.94 15.32
C ASP A 182 7.26 7.97 15.20
N PHE A 183 6.26 7.68 14.37
CA PHE A 183 5.08 8.53 14.24
C PHE A 183 4.35 8.71 15.58
N PHE A 184 4.06 7.62 16.29
CA PHE A 184 3.39 7.70 17.59
C PHE A 184 4.29 8.28 18.68
N HIS A 185 5.61 8.12 18.59
CA HIS A 185 6.55 8.76 19.50
C HIS A 185 6.46 10.28 19.38
N ASN A 186 6.49 10.80 18.15
CA ASN A 186 6.38 12.23 17.87
C ASN A 186 4.98 12.79 18.20
N LEU A 187 3.92 12.00 18.03
CA LEU A 187 2.54 12.44 18.28
C LEU A 187 2.14 12.39 19.77
N THR A 188 2.55 11.36 20.51
CA THR A 188 2.08 11.10 21.89
C THR A 188 3.14 11.34 22.96
N GLY A 189 4.41 11.51 22.58
CA GLY A 189 5.54 11.62 23.50
C GLY A 189 5.93 10.30 24.19
N MET A 190 5.27 9.18 23.88
CA MET A 190 5.59 7.88 24.48
C MET A 190 6.94 7.37 23.99
N ALA A 191 7.75 6.76 24.88
CA ALA A 191 9.07 6.24 24.52
C ALA A 191 9.01 5.25 23.34
N TYR A 192 9.82 5.49 22.30
CA TYR A 192 9.92 4.66 21.09
C TYR A 192 10.01 3.15 21.40
N ARG A 193 10.84 2.75 22.38
CA ARG A 193 11.01 1.35 22.77
C ARG A 193 9.71 0.68 23.23
N LYS A 194 8.85 1.41 23.96
CA LYS A 194 7.55 0.89 24.41
C LYS A 194 6.61 0.69 23.23
N LEU A 195 6.58 1.66 22.30
CA LEU A 195 5.76 1.58 21.10
C LEU A 195 6.16 0.41 20.20
N VAL A 196 7.46 0.17 20.01
CA VAL A 196 7.96 -1.00 19.25
C VAL A 196 7.48 -2.32 19.87
N LEU A 197 7.54 -2.45 21.20
CA LEU A 197 7.07 -3.66 21.89
C LEU A 197 5.55 -3.84 21.76
N ILE A 198 4.76 -2.79 21.96
CA ILE A 198 3.31 -2.83 21.84
C ILE A 198 2.90 -3.23 20.41
N LEU A 199 3.43 -2.52 19.41
CA LEU A 199 3.12 -2.77 18.00
C LEU A 199 3.56 -4.16 17.57
N GLY A 200 4.76 -4.60 17.96
CA GLY A 200 5.26 -5.92 17.63
C GLY A 200 4.44 -7.06 18.25
N VAL A 201 3.98 -6.92 19.50
CA VAL A 201 3.09 -7.89 20.16
C VAL A 201 1.72 -7.93 19.46
N ILE A 202 1.13 -6.76 19.16
CA ILE A 202 -0.13 -6.69 18.42
C ILE A 202 -0.01 -7.41 17.08
N CYS A 203 1.05 -7.13 16.30
CA CYS A 203 1.28 -7.79 15.02
C CYS A 203 1.47 -9.30 15.17
N ALA A 204 2.19 -9.75 16.21
CA ALA A 204 2.39 -11.17 16.48
C ALA A 204 1.08 -11.90 16.81
N ILE A 205 0.14 -11.25 17.49
CA ILE A 205 -1.19 -11.81 17.75
C ILE A 205 -1.98 -11.91 16.45
N VAL A 206 -2.10 -10.78 15.72
CA VAL A 206 -2.89 -10.65 14.49
C VAL A 206 -2.39 -11.59 13.38
N ALA A 207 -1.09 -11.87 13.32
CA ALA A 207 -0.50 -12.80 12.34
C ALA A 207 -1.04 -14.24 12.43
N ASN A 208 -1.76 -14.63 13.49
CA ASN A 208 -2.35 -15.97 13.60
C ASN A 208 -3.81 -16.05 13.12
N VAL A 209 -4.42 -14.94 12.68
CA VAL A 209 -5.85 -14.88 12.27
C VAL A 209 -6.10 -15.49 10.88
N GLY A 210 -5.04 -15.70 10.08
CA GLY A 210 -5.11 -16.31 8.74
C GLY A 210 -5.36 -15.28 7.63
N LEU A 211 -4.75 -15.50 6.45
CA LEU A 211 -4.71 -14.51 5.37
C LEU A 211 -6.09 -14.09 4.84
N SER A 212 -6.98 -15.06 4.55
CA SER A 212 -8.30 -14.76 4.00
C SER A 212 -9.16 -13.93 4.97
N GLN A 213 -9.09 -14.25 6.28
CA GLN A 213 -9.80 -13.50 7.31
C GLN A 213 -9.21 -12.09 7.46
N LEU A 214 -7.87 -11.96 7.47
CA LEU A 214 -7.20 -10.67 7.50
C LEU A 214 -7.59 -9.80 6.32
N ILE A 215 -7.63 -10.35 5.11
CA ILE A 215 -8.08 -9.63 3.91
C ILE A 215 -9.54 -9.19 4.06
N SER A 216 -10.45 -10.08 4.47
CA SER A 216 -11.88 -9.74 4.63
C SER A 216 -12.12 -8.62 5.65
N LEU A 217 -11.33 -8.57 6.73
CA LEU A 217 -11.41 -7.51 7.74
C LEU A 217 -10.71 -6.22 7.29
N SER A 218 -9.66 -6.35 6.48
CA SER A 218 -8.84 -5.20 6.04
C SER A 218 -9.48 -4.45 4.88
N ILE A 219 -10.13 -5.13 3.92
CA ILE A 219 -10.73 -4.50 2.74
C ILE A 219 -11.68 -3.33 3.11
N PRO A 220 -12.66 -3.48 4.03
CA PRO A 220 -13.54 -2.37 4.43
C PRO A 220 -12.77 -1.16 4.97
N VAL A 221 -11.75 -1.42 5.77
CA VAL A 221 -10.90 -0.37 6.36
C VAL A 221 -10.06 0.32 5.29
N LEU A 222 -9.50 -0.44 4.36
CA LEU A 222 -8.69 0.07 3.26
C LEU A 222 -9.51 0.95 2.34
N VAL A 223 -10.67 0.47 1.90
CA VAL A 223 -11.59 1.23 1.03
C VAL A 223 -12.05 2.52 1.69
N ALA A 224 -12.17 2.56 3.03
CA ALA A 224 -12.50 3.77 3.75
C ALA A 224 -11.34 4.79 3.86
N ILE A 225 -10.10 4.33 4.01
CA ILE A 225 -8.94 5.20 4.26
C ILE A 225 -8.26 5.66 2.97
N TYR A 226 -8.23 4.82 1.93
CA TYR A 226 -7.58 5.12 0.64
C TYR A 226 -8.07 6.42 -0.03
N PRO A 227 -9.38 6.73 -0.04
CA PRO A 227 -9.91 8.00 -0.55
C PRO A 227 -9.22 9.22 0.06
N VAL A 228 -8.98 9.19 1.37
CA VAL A 228 -8.31 10.27 2.10
C VAL A 228 -6.85 10.37 1.69
N ALA A 229 -6.16 9.25 1.56
CA ALA A 229 -4.76 9.22 1.14
C ALA A 229 -4.59 9.77 -0.28
N VAL A 230 -5.43 9.34 -1.23
CA VAL A 230 -5.38 9.83 -2.62
C VAL A 230 -5.75 11.31 -2.68
N ALA A 231 -6.78 11.74 -1.95
CA ALA A 231 -7.16 13.13 -1.84
C ALA A 231 -6.03 14.00 -1.27
N LEU A 232 -5.33 13.54 -0.24
CA LEU A 232 -4.18 14.24 0.35
C LEU A 232 -3.06 14.45 -0.69
N VAL A 233 -2.75 13.43 -1.48
CA VAL A 233 -1.75 13.54 -2.56
C VAL A 233 -2.21 14.56 -3.60
N LEU A 234 -3.44 14.45 -4.10
CA LEU A 234 -4.00 15.34 -5.12
C LEU A 234 -3.99 16.82 -4.67
N VAL A 235 -4.49 17.09 -3.46
CA VAL A 235 -4.55 18.44 -2.89
C VAL A 235 -3.14 18.99 -2.65
N THR A 236 -2.17 18.15 -2.28
CA THR A 236 -0.78 18.58 -2.11
C THR A 236 -0.14 19.03 -3.42
N PHE A 237 -0.41 18.35 -4.53
CA PHE A 237 0.05 18.78 -5.85
C PHE A 237 -0.65 20.05 -6.35
N LEU A 238 -1.91 20.24 -5.99
CA LEU A 238 -2.72 21.39 -6.42
C LEU A 238 -2.67 22.58 -5.45
N LYS A 239 -1.87 22.50 -4.39
CA LYS A 239 -1.81 23.48 -3.30
C LYS A 239 -1.68 24.93 -3.78
N GLU A 240 -0.82 25.17 -4.76
CA GLU A 240 -0.55 26.53 -5.30
C GLU A 240 -1.72 27.11 -6.10
N ARG A 241 -2.64 26.27 -6.56
CA ARG A 241 -3.82 26.68 -7.34
C ARG A 241 -5.05 26.98 -6.47
N PHE A 242 -5.01 26.67 -5.18
CA PHE A 242 -6.13 26.93 -4.29
C PHE A 242 -6.11 28.37 -3.78
N ALA A 243 -7.27 29.03 -3.84
CA ALA A 243 -7.43 30.36 -3.27
C ALA A 243 -7.37 30.35 -1.74
N ARG A 244 -7.95 29.32 -1.12
CA ARG A 244 -7.96 29.10 0.34
C ARG A 244 -7.44 27.70 0.66
N PRO A 245 -6.11 27.49 0.74
CA PRO A 245 -5.53 26.16 0.88
C PRO A 245 -6.00 25.48 2.18
N ALA A 246 -5.92 26.13 3.34
CA ALA A 246 -6.29 25.49 4.61
C ALA A 246 -7.75 24.99 4.65
N LEU A 247 -8.69 25.79 4.13
CA LEU A 247 -10.11 25.43 4.08
C LEU A 247 -10.38 24.34 3.04
N THR A 248 -9.75 24.43 1.86
CA THR A 248 -9.88 23.43 0.79
C THR A 248 -9.37 22.07 1.24
N TYR A 249 -8.22 22.02 1.92
CA TYR A 249 -7.67 20.78 2.49
C TYR A 249 -8.67 20.11 3.44
N ARG A 250 -9.25 20.87 4.38
CA ARG A 250 -10.22 20.33 5.34
C ARG A 250 -11.47 19.81 4.65
N LEU A 251 -12.04 20.58 3.71
CA LEU A 251 -13.25 20.18 3.00
C LEU A 251 -13.03 18.93 2.16
N VAL A 252 -11.99 18.91 1.32
CA VAL A 252 -11.70 17.79 0.43
C VAL A 252 -11.44 16.51 1.22
N LEU A 253 -10.63 16.57 2.28
CA LEU A 253 -10.33 15.41 3.10
C LEU A 253 -11.55 14.91 3.88
N THR A 254 -12.41 15.82 4.37
CA THR A 254 -13.63 15.45 5.08
C THR A 254 -14.62 14.77 4.14
N ILE A 255 -14.79 15.29 2.92
CA ILE A 255 -15.65 14.71 1.90
C ILE A 255 -15.12 13.33 1.49
N ALA A 256 -13.82 13.22 1.18
CA ALA A 256 -13.19 11.94 0.85
C ALA A 256 -13.37 10.91 1.97
N PHE A 257 -13.23 11.31 3.24
CA PHE A 257 -13.43 10.43 4.38
C PHE A 257 -14.88 9.98 4.55
N LEU A 258 -15.85 10.89 4.44
CA LEU A 258 -17.27 10.56 4.58
C LEU A 258 -17.73 9.57 3.52
N PHE A 259 -17.43 9.85 2.25
CA PHE A 259 -17.81 8.94 1.17
C PHE A 259 -16.97 7.66 1.15
N GLY A 260 -15.69 7.72 1.55
CA GLY A 260 -14.87 6.53 1.76
C GLY A 260 -15.45 5.61 2.84
N CYS A 261 -15.94 6.17 3.96
CA CYS A 261 -16.61 5.37 4.99
C CYS A 261 -17.88 4.70 4.45
N LEU A 262 -18.64 5.35 3.56
CA LEU A 262 -19.79 4.74 2.89
C LEU A 262 -19.37 3.55 2.02
N ASP A 263 -18.34 3.72 1.19
CA ASP A 263 -17.78 2.65 0.36
C ASP A 263 -17.25 1.49 1.23
N GLY A 264 -16.57 1.80 2.34
CA GLY A 264 -16.06 0.81 3.30
C GLY A 264 -17.17 0.03 4.00
N LEU A 265 -18.28 0.68 4.38
CA LEU A 265 -19.45 0.01 4.94
C LEU A 265 -20.15 -0.89 3.91
N GLY A 266 -20.22 -0.46 2.65
CA GLY A 266 -20.68 -1.29 1.54
C GLY A 266 -19.81 -2.54 1.36
N ALA A 267 -18.49 -2.37 1.39
CA ALA A 267 -17.52 -3.47 1.33
C ALA A 267 -17.60 -4.41 2.55
N ALA A 268 -18.08 -3.94 3.71
CA ALA A 268 -18.35 -4.77 4.88
C ALA A 268 -19.64 -5.61 4.77
N GLY A 269 -20.40 -5.48 3.67
CA GLY A 269 -21.62 -6.24 3.42
C GLY A 269 -22.92 -5.57 3.88
N LEU A 270 -22.88 -4.29 4.28
CA LEU A 270 -24.09 -3.54 4.59
C LEU A 270 -24.79 -3.11 3.30
N LYS A 271 -26.07 -3.43 3.16
CA LYS A 271 -26.88 -2.99 2.03
C LYS A 271 -27.14 -1.50 2.12
N MET A 272 -26.50 -0.74 1.24
CA MET A 272 -26.58 0.71 1.16
C MET A 272 -27.45 1.15 -0.04
N ASP A 273 -28.58 0.48 -0.25
CA ASP A 273 -29.46 0.68 -1.42
C ASP A 273 -29.94 2.15 -1.54
N ALA A 274 -30.04 2.86 -0.42
CA ALA A 274 -30.37 4.29 -0.36
C ALA A 274 -29.33 5.22 -1.03
N PHE A 275 -28.09 4.74 -1.25
CA PHE A 275 -26.99 5.50 -1.83
C PHE A 275 -26.65 5.08 -3.27
N SER A 276 -27.42 4.16 -3.85
CA SER A 276 -27.29 3.70 -5.24
C SER A 276 -27.44 4.82 -6.29
N PHE A 277 -27.96 5.99 -5.92
CA PHE A 277 -28.02 7.16 -6.78
C PHE A 277 -26.65 7.82 -7.03
N LEU A 278 -25.63 7.51 -6.22
CA LEU A 278 -24.30 8.10 -6.36
C LEU A 278 -23.55 7.49 -7.56
N PRO A 279 -22.93 8.32 -8.42
CA PRO A 279 -22.17 7.84 -9.55
C PRO A 279 -20.96 7.02 -9.08
N LEU A 280 -20.73 5.86 -9.72
CA LEU A 280 -19.70 4.87 -9.37
C LEU A 280 -19.87 4.18 -7.99
N PHE A 281 -21.03 4.31 -7.33
CA PHE A 281 -21.31 3.59 -6.09
C PHE A 281 -21.22 2.07 -6.28
N ASP A 282 -21.78 1.55 -7.37
CA ASP A 282 -21.74 0.13 -7.72
C ASP A 282 -20.31 -0.42 -7.92
N LYS A 283 -19.33 0.47 -8.09
CA LYS A 283 -17.92 0.12 -8.27
C LYS A 283 -17.05 0.46 -7.05
N GLY A 284 -17.64 0.84 -5.91
CA GLY A 284 -16.90 1.17 -4.68
C GLY A 284 -16.03 2.44 -4.80
N LEU A 285 -16.43 3.37 -5.68
CA LEU A 285 -15.74 4.64 -5.91
C LEU A 285 -16.67 5.84 -5.70
N ALA A 286 -17.62 5.73 -4.77
CA ALA A 286 -18.57 6.80 -4.48
C ALA A 286 -17.87 8.10 -4.02
N TRP A 287 -16.67 7.97 -3.42
CA TRP A 287 -15.85 9.10 -3.00
C TRP A 287 -15.28 9.95 -4.14
N LEU A 288 -15.03 9.37 -5.33
CA LEU A 288 -14.21 10.02 -6.36
C LEU A 288 -14.85 11.32 -6.87
N MET A 289 -16.12 11.25 -7.29
CA MET A 289 -16.83 12.40 -7.86
C MET A 289 -17.03 13.54 -6.84
N PRO A 290 -17.56 13.30 -5.62
CA PRO A 290 -17.66 14.34 -4.60
C PRO A 290 -16.33 14.99 -4.24
N THR A 291 -15.26 14.20 -4.16
CA THR A 291 -13.91 14.70 -3.82
C THR A 291 -13.36 15.61 -4.92
N LEU A 292 -13.52 15.22 -6.19
CA LEU A 292 -13.11 16.05 -7.33
C LEU A 292 -13.90 17.36 -7.41
N LEU A 293 -15.22 17.30 -7.18
CA LEU A 293 -16.06 18.50 -7.12
C LEU A 293 -15.61 19.45 -6.00
N ALA A 294 -15.30 18.90 -4.82
CA ALA A 294 -14.75 19.68 -3.71
C ALA A 294 -13.40 20.32 -4.05
N CYS A 295 -12.51 19.60 -4.75
CA CYS A 295 -11.24 20.15 -5.22
C CYS A 295 -11.46 21.31 -6.19
N VAL A 296 -12.38 21.18 -7.16
CA VAL A 296 -12.69 22.22 -8.14
C VAL A 296 -13.30 23.45 -7.46
N ALA A 297 -14.26 23.25 -6.55
CA ALA A 297 -14.81 24.33 -5.73
C ALA A 297 -13.71 25.04 -4.92
N GLY A 298 -12.74 24.29 -4.40
CA GLY A 298 -11.53 24.78 -3.75
C GLY A 298 -10.69 25.77 -4.58
N MET A 299 -10.61 25.53 -5.90
CA MET A 299 -9.89 26.39 -6.84
C MET A 299 -10.70 27.65 -7.22
N LEU A 300 -12.03 27.56 -7.20
CA LEU A 300 -12.94 28.64 -7.60
C LEU A 300 -13.35 29.57 -6.45
N LEU A 301 -13.10 29.19 -5.20
CA LEU A 301 -13.30 30.06 -4.04
C LEU A 301 -12.49 31.36 -4.20
N ARG A 302 -13.03 32.50 -3.73
CA ARG A 302 -12.31 33.80 -3.75
C ARG A 302 -11.08 33.76 -2.83
N ARG A 303 -10.01 34.44 -3.26
CA ARG A 303 -8.81 34.65 -2.44
C ARG A 303 -9.13 35.60 -1.28
N ASP A 304 -8.50 35.36 -0.13
CA ASP A 304 -8.69 36.22 1.05
C ASP A 304 -8.26 37.67 0.80
N ASP A 305 -7.26 37.90 -0.07
CA ASP A 305 -6.81 39.23 -0.48
C ASP A 305 -7.91 40.03 -1.20
N GLU A 306 -8.77 39.36 -1.98
CA GLU A 306 -9.88 40.00 -2.70
C GLU A 306 -11.09 40.26 -1.80
N VAL A 307 -11.25 39.50 -0.72
CA VAL A 307 -12.33 39.71 0.27
C VAL A 307 -11.95 40.83 1.25
N ALA A 308 -10.67 40.91 1.63
CA ALA A 308 -10.15 42.01 2.44
C ALA A 308 -10.16 43.34 1.68
N ALA A 309 -9.89 43.34 0.37
CA ALA A 309 -9.92 44.55 -0.46
C ALA A 309 -11.33 45.09 -0.75
N GLU A 310 -12.38 44.28 -0.65
CA GLU A 310 -13.78 44.71 -0.82
C GLU A 310 -14.41 45.14 0.52
N ALA A 311 -13.83 44.71 1.64
CA ALA A 311 -14.27 45.08 2.98
C ALA A 311 -13.61 46.36 3.55
N ALA A 312 -12.65 46.95 2.81
CA ALA A 312 -11.91 48.17 3.16
C ALA A 312 -12.37 49.36 2.29
#